data_AF-A0A0G0FI76-F1
#
_entry.id   AF-A0A0G0FI76-F1
#
_cell.length_a   1.000
_cell.length_b   1.000
_cell.length_c   1.000
_cell.angle_alpha   90.00
_cell.angle_beta   90.00
_cell.angle_gamma   90.00
#
_symmetry.space_group_name_H-M   'P 1'
#
loop_
_entity.id
_entity.type
_entity.pdbx_description
1 polymer ?
#
loop_
_entity_poly.entity_id
_entity_poly.type
_entity_poly.pdbx_seq_one_letter_code
_entity_poly.pdbx_strand_id
1 'polypeptide(L)'
;MNQIIAILIQIIFVLIIAPFASGLVRFFKARLQGRKGASPFLPYITLATLLRKEMVISETTSWIFRVVPFVVLSSVIFLSAVIPLIFSGISNVFMSDFLVIAGILSIGSIFLVLGGLDAGSAFGGMGSSREMTISALLEPVIIMIFATVSFVTKEFTIDGMLTSPTVFAPYLILTIIALILVALAENARYPVDNPDTHLELTMVHEAMLLEYSGKYLALLEYASSIKLVVFSLLIANFIFPLTLVGASSWGIGGLVIGLCLSLIKIIIAMFTLAFLESILVKMRFYRMSEYFSIAFVVAFLGMVIALLTNIAGIIVQYHSLFAIFSVICVAILFGRVRLKAILRYYAVSSLALAGVAWGLIPLVPEAEKINLWLFAIFTIITKVWAVPYVINRSSHAKKSLTNLPSFLRPGKSYFLAIIILIATYFILENISITGLEKWNALIYASVALIVLGIAMMIIKRNVFSQIVGLLVIENGIAVFVLATIGSLPIVIEFGVFAVAVATAYILSILSAQIGELYGSIDTEDLCELTE
;
A
#
# COMPACT_ATOMS: atom_id res chain seq x y z
N MET A 1 -22.28 24.88 15.92
CA MET A 1 -20.97 25.58 15.89
C MET A 1 -20.83 26.29 14.55
N ASN A 2 -20.17 27.45 14.45
CA ASN A 2 -19.90 28.04 13.14
C ASN A 2 -18.79 27.26 12.42
N GLN A 3 -18.88 27.12 11.09
CA GLN A 3 -17.84 26.50 10.24
C GLN A 3 -16.44 27.06 10.55
N ILE A 4 -16.35 28.38 10.72
CA ILE A 4 -15.09 29.08 11.04
C ILE A 4 -14.46 28.57 12.34
N ILE A 5 -15.28 28.30 13.36
CA ILE A 5 -14.79 27.78 14.65
C ILE A 5 -14.28 26.34 14.48
N ALA A 6 -14.97 25.52 13.68
CA ALA A 6 -14.53 24.16 13.37
C ALA A 6 -13.17 24.16 12.64
N ILE A 7 -12.99 25.05 11.66
CA ILE A 7 -11.71 25.26 10.95
C ILE A 7 -10.61 25.63 11.93
N LEU A 8 -10.84 26.63 12.79
CA LEU A 8 -9.85 27.09 13.76
C LEU A 8 -9.44 25.97 14.71
N ILE A 9 -10.41 25.21 15.24
CA ILE A 9 -10.12 24.06 16.12
C ILE A 9 -9.31 22.99 15.39
N GLN A 10 -9.66 22.69 14.14
CA GLN A 10 -8.92 21.72 13.32
C GLN A 10 -7.48 22.16 13.09
N ILE A 11 -7.26 23.41 12.68
CA ILE A 11 -5.90 23.95 12.46
C ILE A 11 -5.09 23.88 13.76
N ILE A 12 -5.65 24.37 14.87
CA ILE A 12 -4.96 24.37 16.17
C ILE A 12 -4.60 22.94 16.59
N PHE A 13 -5.52 21.99 16.43
CA PHE A 13 -5.27 20.59 16.73
C PHE A 13 -4.13 20.02 15.90
N VAL A 14 -4.14 20.24 14.58
CA VAL A 14 -3.11 19.74 13.67
C VAL A 14 -1.74 20.36 13.99
N LEU A 15 -1.70 21.66 14.26
CA LEU A 15 -0.47 22.38 14.62
C LEU A 15 0.13 21.86 15.92
N ILE A 16 -0.70 21.56 16.93
CA ILE A 16 -0.23 20.98 18.18
C ILE A 16 0.25 19.55 17.94
N ILE A 17 -0.52 18.69 17.27
CA ILE A 17 -0.19 17.27 17.15
C ILE A 17 0.98 16.97 16.19
N ALA A 18 1.33 17.90 15.29
CA ALA A 18 2.37 17.71 14.28
C ALA A 18 3.75 17.28 14.83
N PRO A 19 4.37 17.98 15.80
CA PRO A 19 5.65 17.55 16.37
C PRO A 19 5.54 16.26 17.18
N PHE A 20 4.37 16.01 17.79
CA PHE A 20 4.12 14.75 18.51
C PHE A 20 4.10 13.56 17.55
N ALA A 21 3.49 13.70 16.38
CA ALA A 21 3.42 12.65 15.36
C ALA A 21 4.82 12.23 14.87
N SER A 22 5.69 13.20 14.54
CA SER A 22 7.07 12.88 14.13
C SER A 22 7.88 12.22 15.26
N GLY A 23 7.63 12.61 16.52
CA GLY A 23 8.20 11.99 17.71
C GLY A 23 7.72 10.55 17.94
N LEU A 24 6.44 10.28 17.69
CA LEU A 24 5.86 8.92 17.77
C LEU A 24 6.52 7.95 16.79
N VAL A 25 6.80 8.39 15.56
CA VAL A 25 7.50 7.54 14.56
C VAL A 25 8.86 7.09 15.11
N ARG A 26 9.66 8.05 15.63
CA ARG A 26 10.98 7.76 16.22
C ARG A 26 10.88 6.84 17.43
N PHE A 27 9.88 7.05 18.29
CA PHE A 27 9.63 6.23 19.46
C PHE A 27 9.27 4.79 19.09
N PHE A 28 8.30 4.58 18.19
CA PHE A 28 7.90 3.24 17.75
C PHE A 28 9.01 2.51 17.02
N LYS A 29 9.76 3.19 16.14
CA LYS A 29 10.91 2.62 15.43
C LYS A 29 11.98 2.13 16.41
N ALA A 30 12.30 2.92 17.44
CA ALA A 30 13.25 2.49 18.46
C ALA A 30 12.76 1.25 19.22
N ARG A 31 11.46 1.20 19.57
CA ARG A 31 10.87 0.06 20.27
C ARG A 31 10.85 -1.22 19.44
N LEU A 32 10.47 -1.12 18.16
CA LEU A 32 10.50 -2.24 17.21
C LEU A 32 11.92 -2.80 17.01
N GLN A 33 12.94 -1.97 17.18
CA GLN A 33 14.35 -2.35 17.11
C GLN A 33 14.94 -2.81 18.46
N GLY A 34 14.13 -2.95 19.51
CA GLY A 34 14.59 -3.39 20.84
C GLY A 34 15.31 -2.30 21.66
N ARG A 35 15.23 -1.03 21.27
CA ARG A 35 15.83 0.12 21.98
C ARG A 35 14.75 0.90 22.75
N LYS A 36 15.13 1.62 23.82
CA LYS A 36 14.18 2.44 24.62
C LYS A 36 13.61 3.63 23.82
N GLY A 37 14.43 4.26 22.97
CA GLY A 37 14.05 5.40 22.14
C GLY A 37 13.92 6.73 22.89
N ALA A 38 13.90 7.83 22.15
CA ALA A 38 13.61 9.17 22.67
C ALA A 38 12.11 9.31 23.00
N SER A 39 11.77 10.25 23.90
CA SER A 39 10.36 10.53 24.21
C SER A 39 9.64 11.14 23.00
N PRO A 40 8.33 10.84 22.80
CA PRO A 40 7.55 11.44 21.72
C PRO A 40 7.45 12.97 21.77
N PHE A 41 7.71 13.58 22.94
CA PHE A 41 7.68 15.03 23.13
C PHE A 41 8.99 15.74 22.78
N LEU A 42 10.07 14.99 22.49
CA LEU A 42 11.36 15.59 22.14
C LEU A 42 11.30 16.60 20.98
N PRO A 43 10.52 16.37 19.88
CA PRO A 43 10.44 17.32 18.77
C PRO A 43 9.95 18.72 19.16
N TYR A 44 9.15 18.86 20.21
CA TYR A 44 8.75 20.19 20.70
C TYR A 44 9.94 20.96 21.29
N ILE A 45 10.79 20.24 22.04
CA ILE A 45 11.97 20.83 22.66
C ILE A 45 12.99 21.18 21.59
N THR A 46 13.16 20.34 20.56
CA THR A 46 14.08 20.63 19.45
C THR A 46 13.62 21.86 18.66
N LEU A 47 12.33 21.96 18.33
CA LEU A 47 11.76 23.16 17.69
C LEU A 47 11.95 24.42 18.54
N ALA A 48 11.63 24.35 19.84
CA ALA A 48 11.83 25.47 20.75
C ALA A 48 13.32 25.88 20.87
N THR A 49 14.22 24.92 20.78
CA THR A 49 15.67 25.18 20.78
C THR A 49 16.12 25.83 19.49
N LEU A 50 15.68 25.32 18.32
CA LEU A 50 16.02 25.90 17.01
C LEU A 50 15.51 27.34 16.87
N LEU A 51 14.31 27.64 17.38
CA LEU A 51 13.75 29.00 17.37
C LEU A 51 14.56 30.00 18.21
N ARG A 52 15.32 29.52 19.20
CA ARG A 52 16.19 30.35 20.05
C ARG A 52 17.61 30.49 19.50
N LYS A 53 18.00 29.69 18.51
CA LYS A 53 19.32 29.77 17.89
C LYS A 53 19.42 30.95 16.92
N GLU A 54 20.62 31.49 16.82
CA GLU A 54 20.97 32.49 15.82
C GLU A 54 20.95 31.86 14.42
N MET A 55 20.65 32.68 13.42
CA MET A 55 20.64 32.29 12.02
C MET A 55 21.92 32.77 11.36
N VAL A 56 22.61 31.85 10.69
CA VAL A 56 23.71 32.15 9.77
C VAL A 56 23.15 32.00 8.37
N ILE A 57 23.23 33.07 7.58
CA ILE A 57 22.73 33.13 6.21
C ILE A 57 23.93 33.47 5.32
N SER A 58 24.13 32.70 4.25
CA SER A 58 25.20 32.97 3.29
C SER A 58 24.95 34.30 2.55
N GLU A 59 26.02 35.05 2.30
CA GLU A 59 25.99 36.31 1.54
C GLU A 59 25.59 36.12 0.07
N THR A 60 25.74 34.90 -0.47
CA THR A 60 25.39 34.57 -1.85
C THR A 60 23.89 34.31 -2.06
N THR A 61 23.11 34.22 -0.98
CA THR A 61 21.67 33.93 -1.05
C THR A 61 20.86 35.14 -1.49
N SER A 62 19.84 34.91 -2.32
CA SER A 62 18.93 35.96 -2.73
C SER A 62 17.79 36.15 -1.71
N TRP A 63 16.84 37.02 -2.06
CA TRP A 63 15.63 37.21 -1.27
C TRP A 63 14.77 35.93 -1.19
N ILE A 64 14.92 35.01 -2.15
CA ILE A 64 14.17 33.75 -2.24
C ILE A 64 14.43 32.91 -0.98
N PHE A 65 15.70 32.75 -0.59
CA PHE A 65 16.08 31.99 0.60
C PHE A 65 15.31 32.39 1.86
N ARG A 66 15.01 33.69 2.03
CA ARG A 66 14.29 34.22 3.20
C ARG A 66 12.78 33.99 3.13
N VAL A 67 12.21 33.93 1.93
CA VAL A 67 10.76 33.79 1.72
C VAL A 67 10.32 32.33 1.77
N VAL A 68 11.18 31.40 1.33
CA VAL A 68 10.88 29.95 1.23
C VAL A 68 10.29 29.36 2.51
N PRO A 69 10.87 29.51 3.72
CA PRO A 69 10.31 28.93 4.94
C PRO A 69 8.87 29.38 5.23
N PHE A 70 8.54 30.63 4.93
CA PHE A 70 7.20 31.18 5.16
C PHE A 70 6.20 30.66 4.13
N VAL A 71 6.58 30.56 2.85
CA VAL A 71 5.70 30.03 1.80
C VAL A 71 5.42 28.55 2.04
N VAL A 72 6.46 27.76 2.33
CA VAL A 72 6.32 26.32 2.62
C VAL A 72 5.43 26.11 3.84
N LEU A 73 5.67 26.83 4.95
CA LEU A 73 4.82 26.71 6.14
C LEU A 73 3.37 27.14 5.85
N SER A 74 3.17 28.26 5.16
CA SER A 74 1.83 28.77 4.85
C SER A 74 1.04 27.80 3.96
N SER A 75 1.71 27.17 2.99
CA SER A 75 1.08 26.17 2.10
C SER A 75 0.52 24.99 2.89
N VAL A 76 1.28 24.47 3.87
CA VAL A 76 0.86 23.31 4.66
C VAL A 76 -0.18 23.69 5.72
N ILE A 77 -0.10 24.90 6.29
CA ILE A 77 -1.17 25.42 7.16
C ILE A 77 -2.48 25.53 6.37
N PHE A 78 -2.43 26.06 5.14
CA PHE A 78 -3.60 26.15 4.28
C PHE A 78 -4.20 24.76 3.98
N LEU A 79 -3.36 23.77 3.67
CA LEU A 79 -3.81 22.38 3.48
C LEU A 79 -4.54 21.83 4.71
N SER A 80 -4.06 22.13 5.93
CA SER A 80 -4.73 21.70 7.15
C SER A 80 -6.06 22.40 7.42
N ALA A 81 -6.29 23.57 6.82
CA ALA A 81 -7.56 24.29 6.88
C ALA A 81 -8.59 23.77 5.86
N VAL A 82 -8.12 23.40 4.67
CA VAL A 82 -9.00 23.04 3.53
C VAL A 82 -9.39 21.57 3.55
N ILE A 83 -8.44 20.68 3.86
CA ILE A 83 -8.72 19.24 3.86
C ILE A 83 -9.62 18.90 5.06
N PRO A 84 -10.70 18.12 4.87
CA PRO A 84 -11.51 17.62 5.98
C PRO A 84 -10.74 16.58 6.78
N LEU A 85 -10.16 17.00 7.91
CA LEU A 85 -9.32 16.14 8.75
C LEU A 85 -10.12 15.56 9.92
N ILE A 86 -10.95 16.37 10.57
CA ILE A 86 -11.67 16.00 11.81
C ILE A 86 -13.19 16.09 11.62
N PHE A 87 -13.67 17.19 11.04
CA PHE A 87 -15.09 17.38 10.74
C PHE A 87 -15.33 17.36 9.24
N SER A 88 -16.52 16.93 8.84
CA SER A 88 -17.01 17.06 7.46
C SER A 88 -18.02 18.20 7.34
N GLY A 89 -18.18 18.75 6.14
CA GLY A 89 -19.03 19.92 5.87
C GLY A 89 -18.41 21.25 6.31
N ILE A 90 -17.10 21.28 6.50
CA ILE A 90 -16.35 22.47 6.92
C ILE A 90 -15.97 23.34 5.71
N SER A 91 -15.63 22.70 4.60
CA SER A 91 -14.87 23.36 3.54
C SER A 91 -15.75 24.19 2.61
N ASN A 92 -15.28 25.40 2.26
CA ASN A 92 -15.90 26.16 1.17
C ASN A 92 -15.73 25.39 -0.13
N VAL A 93 -16.84 25.15 -0.84
CA VAL A 93 -16.92 24.28 -2.03
C VAL A 93 -15.85 24.60 -3.08
N PHE A 94 -15.51 25.87 -3.29
CA PHE A 94 -14.49 26.27 -4.28
C PHE A 94 -13.04 26.07 -3.84
N MET A 95 -12.78 26.09 -2.52
CA MET A 95 -11.41 26.03 -1.99
C MET A 95 -10.93 24.59 -1.78
N SER A 96 -11.85 23.61 -1.70
CA SER A 96 -11.56 22.20 -1.43
C SER A 96 -11.51 21.29 -2.64
N ASP A 97 -11.46 21.87 -3.84
CA ASP A 97 -11.18 21.12 -5.07
C ASP A 97 -9.78 20.47 -4.97
N PHE A 98 -9.71 19.20 -5.34
CA PHE A 98 -8.46 18.44 -5.31
C PHE A 98 -7.38 19.05 -6.22
N LEU A 99 -7.76 19.73 -7.32
CA LEU A 99 -6.81 20.42 -8.20
C LEU A 99 -6.18 21.64 -7.53
N VAL A 100 -6.96 22.39 -6.76
CA VAL A 100 -6.46 23.54 -5.99
C VAL A 100 -5.47 23.05 -4.93
N ILE A 101 -5.81 21.96 -4.23
CA ILE A 101 -4.96 21.32 -3.22
C ILE A 101 -3.64 20.84 -3.84
N ALA A 102 -3.69 20.20 -5.01
CA ALA A 102 -2.50 19.80 -5.75
C ALA A 102 -1.63 21.02 -6.12
N GLY A 103 -2.24 22.11 -6.61
CA GLY A 103 -1.53 23.34 -6.93
C GLY A 103 -0.81 23.97 -5.73
N ILE A 104 -1.45 23.97 -4.55
CA ILE A 104 -0.84 24.50 -3.31
C ILE A 104 0.34 23.64 -2.85
N LEU A 105 0.22 22.31 -2.95
CA LEU A 105 1.33 21.40 -2.69
C LEU A 105 2.50 21.68 -3.65
N SER A 106 2.21 21.85 -4.95
CA SER A 106 3.22 22.18 -5.96
C SER A 106 3.91 23.51 -5.68
N ILE A 107 3.18 24.54 -5.24
CA ILE A 107 3.77 25.83 -4.83
C ILE A 107 4.77 25.61 -3.68
N GLY A 108 4.39 24.85 -2.64
CA GLY A 108 5.29 24.53 -1.53
C GLY A 108 6.57 23.83 -2.00
N SER A 109 6.44 22.81 -2.85
CA SER A 109 7.58 22.05 -3.38
C SER A 109 8.48 22.89 -4.30
N ILE A 110 7.91 23.72 -5.18
CA ILE A 110 8.66 24.61 -6.08
C ILE A 110 9.51 25.59 -5.26
N PHE A 111 8.94 26.24 -4.24
CA PHE A 111 9.71 27.17 -3.41
C PHE A 111 10.81 26.45 -2.62
N LEU A 112 10.56 25.22 -2.14
CA LEU A 112 11.58 24.43 -1.46
C LEU A 112 12.76 24.10 -2.40
N VAL A 113 12.48 23.68 -3.64
CA VAL A 113 13.48 23.45 -4.69
C VAL A 113 14.26 24.72 -5.01
N LEU A 114 13.59 25.87 -5.13
CA LEU A 114 14.26 27.15 -5.35
C LEU A 114 15.17 27.54 -4.19
N GLY A 115 14.74 27.30 -2.94
CA GLY A 115 15.56 27.55 -1.74
C GLY A 115 16.83 26.70 -1.70
N GLY A 116 16.74 25.44 -2.12
CA GLY A 116 17.91 24.55 -2.25
C GLY A 116 18.89 24.97 -3.36
N LEU A 117 18.40 25.62 -4.43
CA LEU A 117 19.25 26.13 -5.52
C LEU A 117 19.91 27.47 -5.18
N ASP A 118 19.22 28.33 -4.43
CA ASP A 118 19.62 29.72 -4.17
C ASP A 118 20.93 29.85 -3.38
N ALA A 119 21.23 28.90 -2.49
CA ALA A 119 22.48 28.90 -1.74
C ALA A 119 23.72 28.58 -2.60
N GLY A 120 23.53 28.02 -3.82
CA GLY A 120 24.61 27.72 -4.75
C GLY A 120 25.51 26.54 -4.34
N SER A 121 25.09 25.72 -3.38
CA SER A 121 25.85 24.53 -2.96
C SER A 121 25.61 23.34 -3.91
N ALA A 122 26.63 22.50 -4.08
CA ALA A 122 26.53 21.32 -4.95
C ALA A 122 25.44 20.33 -4.49
N PHE A 123 25.23 20.21 -3.17
CA PHE A 123 24.22 19.32 -2.59
C PHE A 123 22.81 19.86 -2.76
N GLY A 124 22.60 21.16 -2.53
CA GLY A 124 21.31 21.80 -2.75
C GLY A 124 20.85 21.63 -4.20
N GLY A 125 21.77 21.81 -5.17
CA GLY A 125 21.51 21.55 -6.59
C GLY A 125 21.13 20.11 -6.92
N MET A 126 21.89 19.13 -6.41
CA MET A 126 21.58 17.72 -6.64
C MET A 126 20.27 17.28 -5.98
N GLY A 127 20.01 17.73 -4.75
CA GLY A 127 18.75 17.47 -4.02
C GLY A 127 17.55 18.04 -4.76
N SER A 128 17.64 19.30 -5.16
CA SER A 128 16.60 20.02 -5.92
C SER A 128 16.27 19.35 -7.26
N SER A 129 17.29 18.91 -8.00
CA SER A 129 17.09 18.17 -9.25
C SER A 129 16.36 16.84 -9.05
N ARG A 130 16.72 16.11 -7.98
CA ARG A 130 16.08 14.82 -7.63
C ARG A 130 14.64 15.01 -7.17
N GLU A 131 14.39 16.00 -6.32
CA GLU A 131 13.04 16.34 -5.85
C GLU A 131 12.14 16.73 -7.01
N MET A 132 12.61 17.58 -7.93
CA MET A 132 11.83 17.98 -9.11
C MET A 132 11.49 16.78 -10.00
N THR A 133 12.43 15.85 -10.17
CA THR A 133 12.18 14.61 -10.94
C THR A 133 11.12 13.73 -10.26
N ILE A 134 11.17 13.62 -8.93
CA ILE A 134 10.19 12.84 -8.14
C ILE A 134 8.82 13.51 -8.20
N SER A 135 8.76 14.83 -8.01
CA SER A 135 7.52 15.61 -8.04
C SER A 135 6.82 15.53 -9.41
N ALA A 136 7.58 15.63 -10.50
CA ALA A 136 7.06 15.47 -11.87
C ALA A 136 6.45 14.08 -12.14
N LEU A 137 6.96 13.03 -11.49
CA LEU A 137 6.40 11.68 -11.58
C LEU A 137 5.20 11.47 -10.65
N LEU A 138 5.14 12.20 -9.53
CA LEU A 138 4.07 12.13 -8.52
C LEU A 138 2.77 12.80 -8.98
N GLU A 139 2.89 13.98 -9.60
CA GLU A 139 1.75 14.81 -10.01
C GLU A 139 0.69 14.06 -10.84
N PRO A 140 1.03 13.32 -11.93
CA PRO A 140 0.03 12.57 -12.68
C PRO A 140 -0.62 11.46 -11.85
N VAL A 141 0.08 10.89 -10.87
CA VAL A 141 -0.48 9.87 -9.98
C VAL A 141 -1.51 10.49 -9.04
N ILE A 142 -1.21 11.65 -8.46
CA ILE A 142 -2.13 12.40 -7.58
C ILE A 142 -3.41 12.75 -8.36
N ILE A 143 -3.29 13.27 -9.58
CA ILE A 143 -4.44 13.60 -10.43
C ILE A 143 -5.27 12.35 -10.71
N MET A 144 -4.64 11.22 -11.09
CA MET A 144 -5.36 9.98 -11.34
C MET A 144 -6.09 9.44 -10.11
N ILE A 145 -5.49 9.53 -8.92
CA ILE A 145 -6.10 9.10 -7.66
C ILE A 145 -7.39 9.88 -7.42
N PHE A 146 -7.32 11.21 -7.38
CA PHE A 146 -8.47 12.04 -7.07
C PHE A 146 -9.49 12.07 -8.21
N ALA A 147 -9.07 11.95 -9.47
CA ALA A 147 -9.99 11.79 -10.61
C ALA A 147 -10.81 10.50 -10.48
N THR A 148 -10.19 9.40 -10.03
CA THR A 148 -10.90 8.13 -9.78
C THR A 148 -11.95 8.28 -8.70
N VAL A 149 -11.58 8.87 -7.55
CA VAL A 149 -12.52 9.10 -6.44
C VAL A 149 -13.63 10.05 -6.88
N SER A 150 -13.29 11.13 -7.59
CA SER A 150 -14.23 12.11 -8.10
C SER A 150 -15.26 11.50 -9.03
N PHE A 151 -14.82 10.67 -9.98
CA PHE A 151 -15.71 9.99 -10.92
C PHE A 151 -16.74 9.10 -10.21
N VAL A 152 -16.32 8.46 -9.12
CA VAL A 152 -17.15 7.50 -8.35
C VAL A 152 -18.13 8.20 -7.43
N THR A 153 -17.67 9.28 -6.79
CA THR A 153 -18.46 10.05 -5.83
C THR A 153 -19.30 11.13 -6.50
N LYS A 154 -18.99 11.47 -7.75
CA LYS A 154 -19.56 12.58 -8.54
C LYS A 154 -19.32 13.96 -7.92
N GLU A 155 -18.30 14.06 -7.06
CA GLU A 155 -17.93 15.26 -6.34
C GLU A 155 -16.49 15.67 -6.71
N PHE A 156 -16.24 16.97 -6.81
CA PHE A 156 -14.90 17.51 -7.06
C PHE A 156 -14.17 17.91 -5.77
N THR A 157 -14.92 18.08 -4.67
CA THR A 157 -14.36 18.48 -3.38
C THR A 157 -13.96 17.27 -2.55
N ILE A 158 -12.84 17.33 -1.82
CA ILE A 158 -12.41 16.21 -0.96
C ILE A 158 -13.43 15.92 0.16
N ASP A 159 -14.14 16.94 0.63
CA ASP A 159 -15.21 16.81 1.63
C ASP A 159 -16.43 16.08 1.07
N GLY A 160 -16.86 16.43 -0.15
CA GLY A 160 -17.90 15.69 -0.87
C GLY A 160 -17.49 14.26 -1.19
N MET A 161 -16.23 14.06 -1.58
CA MET A 161 -15.68 12.73 -1.81
C MET A 161 -15.81 11.85 -0.58
N LEU A 162 -15.40 12.31 0.61
CA LEU A 162 -15.39 11.50 1.84
C LEU A 162 -16.77 11.27 2.46
N THR A 163 -17.74 12.13 2.18
CA THR A 163 -19.11 12.01 2.72
C THR A 163 -20.02 11.14 1.86
N SER A 164 -19.64 10.87 0.61
CA SER A 164 -20.41 9.99 -0.27
C SER A 164 -20.45 8.54 0.24
N PRO A 165 -21.61 7.84 0.19
CA PRO A 165 -21.68 6.42 0.54
C PRO A 165 -20.89 5.53 -0.44
N THR A 166 -20.63 6.02 -1.67
CA THR A 166 -19.87 5.28 -2.70
C THR A 166 -18.36 5.24 -2.44
N VAL A 167 -17.88 5.85 -1.35
CA VAL A 167 -16.48 5.74 -0.91
C VAL A 167 -16.08 4.29 -0.58
N PHE A 168 -17.05 3.46 -0.21
CA PHE A 168 -16.84 2.02 -0.01
C PHE A 168 -16.93 1.21 -1.32
N ALA A 169 -16.80 1.85 -2.48
CA ALA A 169 -16.73 1.09 -3.72
C ALA A 169 -15.44 0.24 -3.76
N PRO A 170 -15.50 -1.05 -4.13
CA PRO A 170 -14.35 -1.95 -4.03
C PRO A 170 -13.10 -1.50 -4.81
N TYR A 171 -13.30 -0.87 -5.97
CA TYR A 171 -12.20 -0.42 -6.82
C TYR A 171 -11.40 0.75 -6.21
N LEU A 172 -11.95 1.47 -5.23
CA LEU A 172 -11.23 2.54 -4.52
C LEU A 172 -10.12 2.00 -3.61
N ILE A 173 -10.11 0.71 -3.27
CA ILE A 173 -8.97 0.10 -2.55
C ILE A 173 -7.68 0.29 -3.34
N LEU A 174 -7.72 0.13 -4.67
CA LEU A 174 -6.54 0.33 -5.52
C LEU A 174 -6.08 1.78 -5.45
N THR A 175 -7.01 2.72 -5.53
CA THR A 175 -6.75 4.15 -5.40
C THR A 175 -6.16 4.52 -4.04
N ILE A 176 -6.63 3.91 -2.95
CA ILE A 176 -6.08 4.09 -1.59
C ILE A 176 -4.66 3.54 -1.51
N ILE A 177 -4.37 2.38 -2.12
CA ILE A 177 -3.00 1.84 -2.18
C ILE A 177 -2.08 2.81 -2.92
N ALA A 178 -2.53 3.37 -4.06
CA ALA A 178 -1.77 4.37 -4.79
C ALA A 178 -1.54 5.64 -3.95
N LEU A 179 -2.55 6.10 -3.21
CA LEU A 179 -2.44 7.24 -2.29
C LEU A 179 -1.40 7.00 -1.19
N ILE A 180 -1.33 5.79 -0.63
CA ILE A 180 -0.29 5.43 0.35
C ILE A 180 1.11 5.52 -0.27
N LEU A 181 1.30 5.02 -1.49
CA LEU A 181 2.60 5.09 -2.18
C LEU A 181 3.02 6.55 -2.45
N VAL A 182 2.07 7.36 -2.91
CA VAL A 182 2.26 8.80 -3.15
C VAL A 182 2.60 9.53 -1.84
N ALA A 183 1.87 9.27 -0.76
CA ALA A 183 2.08 9.93 0.51
C ALA A 183 3.43 9.58 1.16
N LEU A 184 3.93 8.35 0.99
CA LEU A 184 5.27 7.98 1.43
C LEU A 184 6.36 8.77 0.68
N ALA A 185 6.15 9.03 -0.60
CA ALA A 185 7.06 9.82 -1.41
C ALA A 185 7.03 11.31 -1.06
N GLU A 186 5.85 11.93 -0.99
CA GLU A 186 5.66 13.35 -0.65
C GLU A 186 6.17 13.72 0.76
N ASN A 187 6.17 12.76 1.69
CA ASN A 187 6.70 12.97 3.04
C ASN A 187 8.17 12.54 3.20
N ALA A 188 8.88 12.29 2.10
CA ALA A 188 10.28 11.87 2.09
C ALA A 188 10.55 10.65 3.01
N ARG A 189 9.66 9.65 2.99
CA ARG A 189 9.74 8.44 3.82
C ARG A 189 10.16 7.21 3.02
N TYR A 190 10.48 6.14 3.74
CA TYR A 190 10.81 4.86 3.13
C TYR A 190 9.64 4.35 2.27
N PRO A 191 9.91 3.80 1.07
CA PRO A 191 11.21 3.46 0.51
C PRO A 191 11.88 4.57 -0.31
N VAL A 192 11.24 5.72 -0.46
CA VAL A 192 11.64 6.81 -1.37
C VAL A 192 12.85 7.58 -0.85
N ASP A 193 12.75 8.10 0.37
CA ASP A 193 13.86 8.77 1.05
C ASP A 193 13.97 8.31 2.51
N ASN A 194 15.06 8.70 3.17
CA ASN A 194 15.27 8.46 4.59
C ASN A 194 15.60 9.79 5.28
N PRO A 195 14.73 10.31 6.17
CA PRO A 195 14.98 11.56 6.89
C PRO A 195 16.13 11.44 7.90
N ASP A 196 16.53 10.22 8.28
CA ASP A 196 17.65 10.02 9.21
C ASP A 196 19.02 9.95 8.50
N THR A 197 19.08 10.01 7.16
CA THR A 197 20.34 9.89 6.41
C THR A 197 20.92 11.26 6.07
N HIS A 198 22.07 11.58 6.68
CA HIS A 198 22.88 12.73 6.31
C HIS A 198 24.02 12.36 5.33
N LEU A 199 23.92 11.23 4.63
CA LEU A 199 24.89 10.85 3.60
C LEU A 199 24.62 11.64 2.31
N GLU A 200 25.40 12.69 2.14
CA GLU A 200 25.44 13.66 1.04
C GLU A 200 25.01 13.13 -0.33
N LEU A 201 25.57 12.00 -0.78
CA LEU A 201 25.29 11.47 -2.12
C LEU A 201 23.89 10.88 -2.30
N THR A 202 23.19 10.53 -1.21
CA THR A 202 21.87 9.87 -1.26
C THR A 202 20.73 10.76 -0.79
N MET A 203 21.02 11.94 -0.24
CA MET A 203 20.01 12.86 0.25
C MET A 203 19.16 13.40 -0.91
N VAL A 204 17.85 13.53 -0.68
CA VAL A 204 16.93 14.28 -1.54
C VAL A 204 16.38 15.45 -0.75
N HIS A 205 15.52 15.19 0.24
CA HIS A 205 14.86 16.24 1.01
C HIS A 205 15.84 17.00 1.90
N GLU A 206 16.65 16.25 2.66
CA GLU A 206 17.61 16.82 3.61
C GLU A 206 18.66 17.69 2.92
N ALA A 207 19.06 17.34 1.68
CA ALA A 207 20.04 18.10 0.90
C ALA A 207 19.58 19.54 0.59
N MET A 208 18.27 19.77 0.45
CA MET A 208 17.72 21.11 0.20
C MET A 208 17.66 21.96 1.49
N LEU A 209 17.71 21.32 2.67
CA LEU A 209 17.61 21.97 3.96
C LEU A 209 18.97 22.30 4.61
N LEU A 210 20.08 21.75 4.11
CA LEU A 210 21.41 21.82 4.75
C LEU A 210 21.90 23.24 5.07
N GLU A 211 21.56 24.21 4.22
CA GLU A 211 22.02 25.60 4.34
C GLU A 211 21.14 26.42 5.30
N TYR A 212 19.98 25.89 5.70
CA TYR A 212 19.07 26.57 6.62
C TYR A 212 19.51 26.37 8.07
N SER A 213 19.49 27.46 8.84
CA SER A 213 19.87 27.45 10.25
C SER A 213 18.86 28.22 11.12
N GLY A 214 18.90 27.96 12.43
CA GLY A 214 18.08 28.63 13.44
C GLY A 214 16.57 28.57 13.15
N LYS A 215 15.94 29.74 13.09
CA LYS A 215 14.48 29.87 12.96
C LYS A 215 13.95 29.34 11.62
N TYR A 216 14.68 29.54 10.51
CA TYR A 216 14.23 29.08 9.20
C TYR A 216 14.20 27.54 9.11
N LEU A 217 15.21 26.87 9.67
CA LEU A 217 15.20 25.42 9.77
C LEU A 217 14.02 24.92 10.63
N ALA A 218 13.74 25.60 11.75
CA ALA A 218 12.59 25.26 12.61
C ALA A 218 11.25 25.32 11.85
N LEU A 219 11.05 26.35 11.01
CA LEU A 219 9.82 26.50 10.22
C LEU A 219 9.69 25.40 9.17
N LEU A 220 10.79 25.02 8.51
CA LEU A 220 10.80 23.96 7.49
C LEU A 220 10.58 22.56 8.09
N GLU A 221 11.25 22.23 9.19
CA GLU A 221 11.02 20.98 9.93
C GLU A 221 9.59 20.88 10.47
N TYR A 222 9.05 22.03 10.93
CA TYR A 222 7.67 22.10 11.39
C TYR A 222 6.67 21.91 10.24
N ALA A 223 6.91 22.54 9.08
CA ALA A 223 6.08 22.33 7.89
C ALA A 223 6.08 20.86 7.43
N SER A 224 7.25 20.19 7.45
CA SER A 224 7.35 18.75 7.16
C SER A 224 6.55 17.89 8.16
N SER A 225 6.60 18.25 9.45
CA SER A 225 5.82 17.57 10.50
C SER A 225 4.31 17.75 10.32
N ILE A 226 3.85 18.94 9.91
CA ILE A 226 2.43 19.19 9.62
C ILE A 226 2.00 18.43 8.36
N LYS A 227 2.81 18.43 7.29
CA LYS A 227 2.53 17.73 6.03
C LYS A 227 2.29 16.24 6.32
N LEU A 228 3.14 15.65 7.16
CA LEU A 228 3.03 14.25 7.58
C LEU A 228 1.71 13.94 8.30
N VAL A 229 1.25 14.82 9.20
CA VAL A 229 -0.06 14.64 9.87
C VAL A 229 -1.22 14.78 8.89
N VAL A 230 -1.19 15.78 8.01
CA VAL A 230 -2.23 16.03 7.02
C VAL A 230 -2.41 14.81 6.11
N PHE A 231 -1.33 14.29 5.53
CA PHE A 231 -1.41 13.09 4.68
C PHE A 231 -1.83 11.84 5.45
N SER A 232 -1.36 11.68 6.70
CA SER A 232 -1.73 10.52 7.54
C SER A 232 -3.22 10.51 7.86
N LEU A 233 -3.79 11.67 8.21
CA LEU A 233 -5.21 11.82 8.48
C LEU A 233 -6.04 11.70 7.20
N LEU A 234 -5.59 12.26 6.07
CA LEU A 234 -6.24 12.11 4.77
C LEU A 234 -6.41 10.63 4.41
N ILE A 235 -5.33 9.84 4.49
CA ILE A 235 -5.38 8.39 4.23
C ILE A 235 -6.32 7.70 5.22
N ALA A 236 -6.20 8.00 6.51
CA ALA A 236 -7.06 7.39 7.53
C ALA A 236 -8.54 7.72 7.32
N ASN A 237 -8.87 8.91 6.80
CA ASN A 237 -10.23 9.32 6.48
C ASN A 237 -10.78 8.58 5.25
N PHE A 238 -9.96 8.32 4.23
CA PHE A 238 -10.38 7.48 3.10
C PHE A 238 -10.61 6.01 3.49
N ILE A 239 -9.84 5.48 4.44
CA ILE A 239 -10.01 4.10 4.93
C ILE A 239 -11.24 4.00 5.87
N PHE A 240 -11.44 4.99 6.74
CA PHE A 240 -12.50 4.99 7.75
C PHE A 240 -13.33 6.29 7.72
N PRO A 241 -14.13 6.55 6.67
CA PRO A 241 -14.83 7.83 6.51
C PRO A 241 -15.89 8.08 7.60
N LEU A 242 -16.50 7.02 8.14
CA LEU A 242 -17.54 7.08 9.19
C LEU A 242 -17.09 7.74 10.50
N THR A 243 -15.78 7.90 10.68
CA THR A 243 -15.20 8.50 11.89
C THR A 243 -15.08 10.02 11.81
N LEU A 244 -15.44 10.63 10.68
CA LEU A 244 -15.59 12.07 10.54
C LEU A 244 -16.86 12.55 11.24
N VAL A 245 -16.74 13.64 11.99
CA VAL A 245 -17.88 14.23 12.71
C VAL A 245 -18.63 15.15 11.75
N GLY A 246 -19.83 14.74 11.35
CA GLY A 246 -20.68 15.51 10.43
C GLY A 246 -21.22 16.81 11.02
N ALA A 247 -21.66 17.70 10.14
CA ALA A 247 -22.23 19.01 10.49
C ALA A 247 -23.40 18.96 11.49
N SER A 248 -24.17 17.87 11.47
CA SER A 248 -25.32 17.64 12.36
C SER A 248 -24.94 17.38 13.82
N SER A 249 -23.69 16.99 14.12
CA SER A 249 -23.23 16.61 15.46
C SER A 249 -22.17 17.55 16.03
N TRP A 250 -22.11 18.81 15.55
CA TRP A 250 -21.21 19.87 16.03
C TRP A 250 -21.49 20.40 17.46
N GLY A 251 -22.01 19.55 18.34
CA GLY A 251 -22.05 19.79 19.78
C GLY A 251 -20.69 19.53 20.44
N ILE A 252 -20.56 19.91 21.71
CA ILE A 252 -19.35 19.69 22.52
C ILE A 252 -18.98 18.20 22.57
N GLY A 253 -19.97 17.32 22.65
CA GLY A 253 -19.75 15.87 22.62
C GLY A 253 -19.14 15.38 21.30
N GLY A 254 -19.66 15.83 20.16
CA GLY A 254 -19.12 15.47 18.84
C GLY A 254 -17.70 16.00 18.63
N LEU A 255 -17.41 17.20 19.14
CA LEU A 255 -16.05 17.76 19.17
C LEU A 255 -15.04 16.85 19.87
N VAL A 256 -15.33 16.47 21.12
CA VAL A 256 -14.43 15.60 21.90
C VAL A 256 -14.24 14.25 21.23
N ILE A 257 -15.32 13.66 20.71
CA ILE A 257 -15.26 12.37 20.00
C ILE A 257 -14.39 12.49 18.74
N GLY A 258 -14.58 13.54 17.93
CA GLY A 258 -13.78 13.77 16.72
C GLY A 258 -12.30 13.93 17.01
N LEU A 259 -11.95 14.72 18.02
CA LEU A 259 -10.57 14.89 18.46
C LEU A 259 -9.95 13.58 18.95
N CYS A 260 -10.66 12.82 19.80
CA CYS A 260 -10.19 11.53 20.29
C CYS A 260 -9.98 10.52 19.15
N LEU A 261 -10.93 10.40 18.22
CA LEU A 261 -10.82 9.50 17.08
C LEU A 261 -9.67 9.91 16.16
N SER A 262 -9.48 11.21 15.91
CA SER A 262 -8.36 11.70 15.09
C SER A 262 -7.00 11.41 15.76
N LEU A 263 -6.91 11.50 17.08
CA LEU A 263 -5.70 11.16 17.82
C LEU A 263 -5.38 9.66 17.75
N ILE A 264 -6.40 8.80 17.88
CA ILE A 264 -6.26 7.35 17.68
C ILE A 264 -5.77 7.03 16.26
N LYS A 265 -6.34 7.66 15.23
CA LYS A 265 -5.89 7.50 13.84
C LYS A 265 -4.43 7.88 13.68
N ILE A 266 -3.99 9.00 14.25
CA ILE A 266 -2.59 9.43 14.18
C ILE A 266 -1.69 8.40 14.85
N ILE A 267 -2.02 7.91 16.04
CA ILE A 267 -1.20 6.89 16.72
C ILE A 267 -1.06 5.63 15.87
N ILE A 268 -2.17 5.14 15.30
CA ILE A 268 -2.17 3.97 14.41
C ILE A 268 -1.34 4.26 13.15
N ALA A 269 -1.56 5.40 12.49
CA ALA A 269 -0.81 5.77 11.29
C ALA A 269 0.69 5.87 11.56
N MET A 270 1.11 6.52 12.66
CA MET A 270 2.52 6.63 13.04
C MET A 270 3.14 5.28 13.38
N PHE A 271 2.39 4.40 14.05
CA PHE A 271 2.84 3.03 14.31
C PHE A 271 3.02 2.25 13.01
N THR A 272 2.06 2.32 12.09
CA THR A 272 2.15 1.64 10.78
C THR A 272 3.31 2.17 9.94
N LEU A 273 3.54 3.48 9.94
CA LEU A 273 4.67 4.10 9.25
C LEU A 273 6.00 3.64 9.86
N ALA A 274 6.14 3.65 11.20
CA ALA A 274 7.33 3.16 11.88
C ALA A 274 7.59 1.67 11.62
N PHE A 275 6.54 0.86 11.55
CA PHE A 275 6.61 -0.55 11.19
C PHE A 275 7.09 -0.75 9.76
N LEU A 276 6.55 0.02 8.80
CA LEU A 276 6.99 0.01 7.40
C LEU A 276 8.46 0.43 7.27
N GLU A 277 8.88 1.51 7.93
CA GLU A 277 10.29 1.96 7.94
C GLU A 277 11.24 0.94 8.57
N SER A 278 10.75 0.07 9.47
CA SER A 278 11.57 -0.96 10.11
C SER A 278 11.76 -2.21 9.25
N ILE A 279 10.89 -2.42 8.25
CA ILE A 279 10.91 -3.59 7.36
C ILE A 279 11.49 -3.25 5.99
N LEU A 280 11.23 -2.04 5.51
CA LEU A 280 11.64 -1.58 4.18
C LEU A 280 13.05 -0.99 4.19
N VAL A 281 13.69 -1.07 3.02
CA VAL A 281 15.02 -0.49 2.77
C VAL A 281 14.86 0.63 1.74
N LYS A 282 15.67 1.69 1.88
CA LYS A 282 15.71 2.80 0.93
C LYS A 282 16.03 2.29 -0.48
N MET A 283 15.21 2.70 -1.45
CA MET A 283 15.42 2.37 -2.86
C MET A 283 16.47 3.29 -3.48
N ARG A 284 17.14 2.80 -4.53
CA ARG A 284 18.06 3.63 -5.32
C ARG A 284 17.24 4.58 -6.18
N PHE A 285 17.72 5.81 -6.34
CA PHE A 285 17.07 6.87 -7.13
C PHE A 285 16.63 6.41 -8.54
N TYR A 286 17.45 5.60 -9.24
CA TYR A 286 17.12 5.08 -10.57
C TYR A 286 15.86 4.19 -10.62
N ARG A 287 15.46 3.58 -9.49
CA ARG A 287 14.24 2.76 -9.39
C ARG A 287 13.01 3.54 -8.95
N MET A 288 13.14 4.85 -8.73
CA MET A 288 12.01 5.71 -8.36
C MET A 288 10.98 5.78 -9.48
N SER A 289 11.43 5.78 -10.75
CA SER A 289 10.52 5.69 -11.90
C SER A 289 9.69 4.40 -11.88
N GLU A 290 10.28 3.26 -11.52
CA GLU A 290 9.54 2.00 -11.38
C GLU A 290 8.49 2.09 -10.25
N TYR A 291 8.84 2.72 -9.13
CA TYR A 291 7.94 2.90 -7.98
C TYR A 291 6.70 3.74 -8.35
N PHE A 292 6.90 4.90 -8.98
CA PHE A 292 5.79 5.76 -9.40
C PHE A 292 4.99 5.19 -10.57
N SER A 293 5.63 4.44 -11.47
CA SER A 293 4.92 3.70 -12.52
C SER A 293 3.96 2.67 -11.92
N ILE A 294 4.36 1.98 -10.85
CA ILE A 294 3.46 1.05 -10.12
C ILE A 294 2.30 1.82 -9.50
N ALA A 295 2.56 2.94 -8.82
CA ALA A 295 1.51 3.76 -8.22
C ALA A 295 0.51 4.28 -9.27
N PHE A 296 1.02 4.74 -10.42
CA PHE A 296 0.21 5.19 -11.55
C PHE A 296 -0.66 4.06 -12.10
N VAL A 297 -0.08 2.89 -12.40
CA VAL A 297 -0.83 1.75 -12.95
C VAL A 297 -1.91 1.27 -11.99
N VAL A 298 -1.63 1.24 -10.68
CA VAL A 298 -2.62 0.86 -9.67
C VAL A 298 -3.78 1.86 -9.61
N ALA A 299 -3.49 3.17 -9.62
CA ALA A 299 -4.53 4.20 -9.69
C ALA A 299 -5.34 4.13 -11.00
N PHE A 300 -4.67 3.94 -12.13
CA PHE A 300 -5.28 3.82 -13.45
C PHE A 300 -6.19 2.59 -13.55
N LEU A 301 -5.77 1.44 -13.01
CA LEU A 301 -6.63 0.25 -12.94
C LEU A 301 -7.89 0.50 -12.10
N GLY A 302 -7.77 1.23 -10.98
CA GLY A 302 -8.92 1.69 -10.21
C GLY A 302 -9.90 2.51 -11.05
N MET A 303 -9.39 3.48 -11.83
CA MET A 303 -10.19 4.31 -12.75
C MET A 303 -10.86 3.47 -13.84
N VAL A 304 -10.13 2.57 -14.48
CA VAL A 304 -10.67 1.73 -15.56
C VAL A 304 -11.79 0.84 -15.03
N ILE A 305 -11.63 0.23 -13.86
CA ILE A 305 -12.69 -0.59 -13.25
C ILE A 305 -13.89 0.30 -12.90
N ALA A 306 -13.67 1.47 -12.31
CA ALA A 306 -14.76 2.41 -12.03
C ALA A 306 -15.53 2.82 -13.30
N LEU A 307 -14.82 3.10 -14.39
CA LEU A 307 -15.40 3.46 -15.68
C LEU A 307 -16.17 2.29 -16.31
N LEU A 308 -15.58 1.08 -16.31
CA LEU A 308 -16.25 -0.11 -16.85
C LEU A 308 -17.50 -0.48 -16.06
N THR A 309 -17.47 -0.37 -14.73
CA THR A 309 -18.66 -0.61 -13.90
C THR A 309 -19.79 0.38 -14.21
N ASN A 310 -19.45 1.65 -14.47
CA ASN A 310 -20.43 2.67 -14.83
C ASN A 310 -21.03 2.41 -16.23
N ILE A 311 -20.19 2.14 -17.23
CA ILE A 311 -20.63 1.89 -18.62
C ILE A 311 -21.44 0.60 -18.75
N ALA A 312 -20.96 -0.50 -18.15
CA ALA A 312 -21.61 -1.80 -18.26
C ALA A 312 -22.82 -1.94 -17.31
N GLY A 313 -23.00 -1.03 -16.35
CA GLY A 313 -24.02 -1.15 -15.31
C GLY A 313 -23.80 -2.32 -14.35
N ILE A 314 -22.60 -2.92 -14.34
CA ILE A 314 -22.26 -4.07 -13.51
C ILE A 314 -21.66 -3.57 -12.20
N ILE A 315 -22.27 -3.92 -11.07
CA ILE A 315 -21.75 -3.60 -9.74
C ILE A 315 -20.63 -4.60 -9.41
N VAL A 316 -19.38 -4.14 -9.44
CA VAL A 316 -18.24 -4.92 -8.94
C VAL A 316 -18.27 -4.94 -7.42
N GLN A 317 -18.33 -6.14 -6.86
CA GLN A 317 -18.35 -6.40 -5.42
C GLN A 317 -16.96 -6.79 -4.89
N TYR A 318 -16.72 -6.65 -3.58
CA TYR A 318 -15.40 -6.89 -2.97
C TYR A 318 -14.80 -8.26 -3.28
N HIS A 319 -15.59 -9.33 -3.16
CA HIS A 319 -15.12 -10.69 -3.42
C HIS A 319 -14.61 -10.86 -4.87
N SER A 320 -15.22 -10.17 -5.84
CA SER A 320 -14.84 -10.28 -7.26
C SER A 320 -13.52 -9.55 -7.53
N LEU A 321 -13.31 -8.40 -6.89
CA LEU A 321 -12.06 -7.66 -6.96
C LEU A 321 -10.90 -8.45 -6.36
N PHE A 322 -11.10 -9.04 -5.17
CA PHE A 322 -10.08 -9.88 -4.54
C PHE A 322 -9.77 -11.15 -5.34
N ALA A 323 -10.77 -11.75 -5.99
CA ALA A 323 -10.57 -12.90 -6.85
C ALA A 323 -9.78 -12.56 -8.11
N ILE A 324 -10.06 -11.42 -8.76
CA ILE A 324 -9.24 -10.92 -9.88
C ILE A 324 -7.81 -10.66 -9.41
N PHE A 325 -7.64 -10.04 -8.24
CA PHE A 325 -6.32 -9.76 -7.67
C PHE A 325 -5.53 -11.05 -7.36
N SER A 326 -6.20 -12.10 -6.87
CA SER A 326 -5.56 -13.40 -6.60
C SER A 326 -5.03 -14.06 -7.88
N VAL A 327 -5.82 -14.01 -8.97
CA VAL A 327 -5.45 -14.51 -10.30
C VAL A 327 -4.28 -13.73 -10.89
N ILE A 328 -4.32 -12.39 -10.82
CA ILE A 328 -3.21 -11.53 -11.28
C ILE A 328 -1.92 -11.87 -10.51
N CYS A 329 -1.99 -12.05 -9.18
CA CYS A 329 -0.82 -12.43 -8.40
C CYS A 329 -0.21 -13.77 -8.85
N VAL A 330 -1.05 -14.76 -9.18
CA VAL A 330 -0.58 -16.05 -9.70
C VAL A 330 -0.01 -15.92 -11.11
N ALA A 331 -0.62 -15.11 -11.98
CA ALA A 331 -0.06 -14.84 -13.30
C ALA A 331 1.32 -14.17 -13.21
N ILE A 332 1.53 -13.25 -12.26
CA ILE A 332 2.85 -12.64 -12.02
C ILE A 332 3.85 -13.65 -11.46
N LEU A 333 3.40 -14.53 -10.56
CA LEU A 333 4.20 -15.62 -9.98
C LEU A 333 4.73 -16.57 -11.06
N PHE A 334 3.93 -16.82 -12.09
CA PHE A 334 4.24 -17.71 -13.19
C PHE A 334 5.58 -17.38 -13.88
N GLY A 335 5.91 -16.09 -14.06
CA GLY A 335 7.18 -15.64 -14.66
C GLY A 335 8.36 -15.46 -13.69
N ARG A 336 8.21 -15.71 -12.38
CA ARG A 336 9.30 -15.53 -11.40
C ARG A 336 10.20 -16.76 -11.30
N VAL A 337 11.51 -16.54 -11.27
CA VAL A 337 12.56 -17.58 -11.26
C VAL A 337 13.13 -17.85 -9.86
N ARG A 338 12.98 -16.89 -8.93
CA ARG A 338 13.52 -17.00 -7.56
C ARG A 338 12.47 -17.52 -6.59
N LEU A 339 12.81 -18.55 -5.81
CA LEU A 339 11.90 -19.16 -4.82
C LEU A 339 11.29 -18.11 -3.86
N LYS A 340 12.12 -17.21 -3.31
CA LYS A 340 11.64 -16.15 -2.41
C LYS A 340 10.62 -15.21 -3.07
N ALA A 341 10.76 -14.95 -4.38
CA ALA A 341 9.77 -14.15 -5.10
C ALA A 341 8.49 -14.96 -5.33
N ILE A 342 8.60 -16.22 -5.74
CA ILE A 342 7.46 -17.13 -5.94
C ILE A 342 6.63 -17.22 -4.65
N LEU A 343 7.26 -17.51 -3.51
CA LEU A 343 6.57 -17.61 -2.21
C LEU A 343 5.89 -16.31 -1.78
N ARG A 344 6.48 -15.14 -2.07
CA ARG A 344 5.86 -13.85 -1.77
C ARG A 344 4.60 -13.63 -2.59
N TYR A 345 4.63 -13.88 -3.90
CA TYR A 345 3.43 -13.72 -4.74
C TYR A 345 2.35 -14.76 -4.39
N TYR A 346 2.74 -15.97 -3.99
CA TYR A 346 1.79 -16.98 -3.48
C TYR A 346 1.13 -16.51 -2.17
N ALA A 347 1.91 -15.94 -1.24
CA ALA A 347 1.40 -15.39 0.00
C ALA A 347 0.42 -14.22 -0.26
N VAL A 348 0.74 -13.33 -1.20
CA VAL A 348 -0.16 -12.22 -1.58
C VAL A 348 -1.44 -12.75 -2.25
N SER A 349 -1.33 -13.75 -3.13
CA SER A 349 -2.50 -14.41 -3.72
C SER A 349 -3.39 -15.10 -2.68
N SER A 350 -2.79 -15.75 -1.67
CA SER A 350 -3.52 -16.37 -0.57
C SER A 350 -4.14 -15.35 0.38
N LEU A 351 -3.51 -14.18 0.56
CA LEU A 351 -4.12 -13.06 1.28
C LEU A 351 -5.33 -12.52 0.51
N ALA A 352 -5.26 -12.45 -0.81
CA ALA A 352 -6.39 -12.10 -1.66
C ALA A 352 -7.54 -13.11 -1.52
N LEU A 353 -7.23 -14.41 -1.42
CA LEU A 353 -8.22 -15.45 -1.12
C LEU A 353 -8.94 -15.21 0.23
N ALA A 354 -8.21 -14.84 1.27
CA ALA A 354 -8.84 -14.44 2.54
C ALA A 354 -9.73 -13.19 2.36
N GLY A 355 -9.33 -12.25 1.49
CA GLY A 355 -10.14 -11.12 1.07
C GLY A 355 -11.42 -11.51 0.32
N VAL A 356 -11.39 -12.56 -0.50
CA VAL A 356 -12.60 -13.12 -1.14
C VAL A 356 -13.60 -13.57 -0.09
N ALA A 357 -13.16 -14.36 0.89
CA ALA A 357 -14.01 -14.81 1.99
C ALA A 357 -14.57 -13.64 2.80
N TRP A 358 -13.73 -12.63 3.10
CA TRP A 358 -14.19 -11.42 3.78
C TRP A 358 -15.26 -10.66 2.97
N GLY A 359 -15.07 -10.54 1.65
CA GLY A 359 -16.03 -9.90 0.75
C GLY A 359 -17.37 -10.64 0.62
N LEU A 360 -17.44 -11.93 1.00
CA LEU A 360 -18.66 -12.74 1.00
C LEU A 360 -19.47 -12.60 2.30
N ILE A 361 -18.85 -12.20 3.41
CA ILE A 361 -19.50 -12.06 4.74
C ILE A 361 -20.83 -11.27 4.71
N PRO A 362 -20.95 -10.11 4.02
CA PRO A 362 -22.21 -9.38 4.02
C PRO A 362 -23.34 -10.07 3.24
N LEU A 363 -23.03 -11.10 2.44
CA LEU A 363 -23.97 -11.76 1.53
C LEU A 363 -24.49 -13.10 2.08
N VAL A 364 -23.92 -13.57 3.18
CA VAL A 364 -24.16 -14.89 3.78
C VAL A 364 -24.96 -14.76 5.09
N PRO A 365 -25.85 -15.73 5.42
CA PRO A 365 -26.64 -15.71 6.66
C PRO A 365 -25.77 -15.59 7.93
N GLU A 366 -26.32 -14.98 8.99
CA GLU A 366 -25.62 -14.74 10.27
C GLU A 366 -24.93 -15.98 10.84
N ALA A 367 -25.57 -17.15 10.76
CA ALA A 367 -25.05 -18.41 11.28
C ALA A 367 -23.74 -18.85 10.59
N GLU A 368 -23.52 -18.44 9.35
CA GLU A 368 -22.39 -18.86 8.52
C GLU A 368 -21.29 -17.80 8.44
N LYS A 369 -21.54 -16.56 8.91
CA LYS A 369 -20.53 -15.48 8.94
C LYS A 369 -19.29 -15.87 9.74
N ILE A 370 -19.47 -16.64 10.83
CA ILE A 370 -18.37 -17.09 11.68
C ILE A 370 -17.42 -18.01 10.89
N ASN A 371 -17.97 -18.91 10.06
CA ASN A 371 -17.17 -19.83 9.26
C ASN A 371 -16.29 -19.05 8.27
N LEU A 372 -16.83 -18.04 7.59
CA LEU A 372 -16.05 -17.21 6.67
C LEU A 372 -14.94 -16.40 7.36
N TRP A 373 -15.20 -15.87 8.57
CA TRP A 373 -14.17 -15.21 9.37
C TRP A 373 -13.05 -16.17 9.76
N LEU A 374 -13.41 -17.38 10.21
CA LEU A 374 -12.44 -18.42 10.55
C LEU A 374 -11.64 -18.84 9.32
N PHE A 375 -12.28 -19.10 8.19
CA PHE A 375 -11.62 -19.41 6.92
C PHE A 375 -10.58 -18.34 6.53
N ALA A 376 -10.95 -17.06 6.61
CA ALA A 376 -10.05 -15.96 6.28
C ALA A 376 -8.84 -15.91 7.23
N ILE A 377 -9.06 -16.03 8.54
CA ILE A 377 -8.00 -16.04 9.56
C ILE A 377 -7.08 -17.26 9.37
N PHE A 378 -7.63 -18.46 9.19
CA PHE A 378 -6.85 -19.67 8.97
C PHE A 378 -6.06 -19.61 7.67
N THR A 379 -6.63 -19.06 6.60
CA THR A 379 -5.91 -18.85 5.33
C THR A 379 -4.70 -17.93 5.54
N ILE A 380 -4.84 -16.85 6.32
CA ILE A 380 -3.72 -15.95 6.64
C ILE A 380 -2.65 -16.69 7.45
N ILE A 381 -3.03 -17.37 8.53
CA ILE A 381 -2.08 -18.06 9.40
C ILE A 381 -1.34 -19.17 8.64
N THR A 382 -2.08 -20.00 7.90
CA THR A 382 -1.53 -21.20 7.25
C THR A 382 -0.84 -20.86 5.92
N LYS A 383 -1.52 -20.18 5.00
CA LYS A 383 -1.03 -19.98 3.62
C LYS A 383 -0.18 -18.72 3.46
N VAL A 384 -0.44 -17.65 4.22
CA VAL A 384 0.35 -16.40 4.12
C VAL A 384 1.60 -16.45 5.00
N TRP A 385 1.52 -17.08 6.19
CA TRP A 385 2.65 -17.15 7.13
C TRP A 385 3.32 -18.52 7.19
N ALA A 386 2.58 -19.58 7.54
CA ALA A 386 3.18 -20.89 7.82
C ALA A 386 3.84 -21.54 6.59
N VAL A 387 3.14 -21.58 5.44
CA VAL A 387 3.67 -22.19 4.21
C VAL A 387 4.95 -21.50 3.74
N PRO A 388 5.02 -20.16 3.57
CA PRO A 388 6.27 -19.49 3.22
C PRO A 388 7.38 -19.70 4.26
N TYR A 389 7.04 -19.74 5.56
CA TYR A 389 8.01 -19.99 6.63
C TYR A 389 8.64 -21.39 6.53
N VAL A 390 7.81 -22.44 6.38
CA VAL A 390 8.25 -23.83 6.27
C VAL A 390 9.14 -24.03 5.05
N ILE A 391 8.70 -23.59 3.87
CA ILE A 391 9.46 -23.77 2.61
C ILE A 391 10.76 -22.96 2.67
N ASN A 392 10.73 -21.72 3.17
CA ASN A 392 11.93 -20.89 3.24
C ASN A 392 12.95 -21.46 4.24
N ARG A 393 12.50 -21.96 5.40
CA ARG A 393 13.36 -22.59 6.42
C ARG A 393 14.10 -23.81 5.86
N SER A 394 13.39 -24.67 5.13
CA SER A 394 13.98 -25.83 4.46
C SER A 394 14.96 -25.43 3.35
N SER A 395 14.67 -24.36 2.60
CA SER A 395 15.55 -23.88 1.53
C SER A 395 16.86 -23.22 2.01
N HIS A 396 16.89 -22.63 3.21
CA HIS A 396 18.07 -21.94 3.74
C HIS A 396 19.24 -22.87 4.09
N ALA A 397 19.01 -24.19 4.15
CA ALA A 397 20.05 -25.15 4.44
C ALA A 397 21.18 -25.14 3.37
N LYS A 398 20.92 -24.75 2.10
CA LYS A 398 21.95 -24.77 1.03
C LYS A 398 21.76 -23.66 -0.02
N LYS A 399 22.77 -22.79 -0.19
CA LYS A 399 22.78 -21.60 -1.07
C LYS A 399 22.74 -21.90 -2.58
N SER A 400 23.12 -23.09 -3.03
CA SER A 400 23.34 -23.41 -4.45
C SER A 400 22.06 -23.62 -5.28
N LEU A 401 20.89 -23.74 -4.65
CA LEU A 401 19.64 -24.19 -5.29
C LEU A 401 18.56 -23.10 -5.42
N THR A 402 18.94 -21.81 -5.33
CA THR A 402 17.99 -20.69 -5.25
C THR A 402 17.56 -20.10 -6.60
N ASN A 403 18.26 -20.42 -7.68
CA ASN A 403 17.84 -20.13 -9.05
C ASN A 403 17.25 -21.40 -9.64
N LEU A 404 15.93 -21.43 -9.75
CA LEU A 404 15.19 -22.57 -10.25
C LEU A 404 15.20 -22.48 -11.78
N PRO A 405 15.72 -23.46 -12.52
CA PRO A 405 15.62 -23.42 -13.96
C PRO A 405 14.14 -23.45 -14.36
N SER A 406 13.79 -22.63 -15.34
CA SER A 406 12.47 -22.61 -15.94
C SER A 406 12.64 -22.85 -17.42
N PHE A 407 11.82 -23.75 -17.97
CA PHE A 407 11.81 -24.06 -19.38
C PHE A 407 11.51 -22.82 -20.25
N LEU A 408 10.71 -21.89 -19.72
CA LEU A 408 10.35 -20.64 -20.40
C LEU A 408 11.00 -19.42 -19.74
N ARG A 409 11.53 -18.51 -20.58
CA ARG A 409 11.94 -17.18 -20.13
C ARG A 409 10.73 -16.42 -19.57
N PRO A 410 10.91 -15.54 -18.56
CA PRO A 410 9.81 -14.82 -17.90
C PRO A 410 8.78 -14.18 -18.84
N GLY A 411 9.25 -13.53 -19.92
CA GLY A 411 8.36 -12.89 -20.90
C GLY A 411 7.41 -13.87 -21.61
N LYS A 412 7.90 -15.06 -21.99
CA LYS A 412 7.08 -16.11 -22.63
C LYS A 412 6.10 -16.72 -21.63
N SER A 413 6.52 -16.86 -20.37
CA SER A 413 5.65 -17.34 -19.30
C SER A 413 4.45 -16.41 -19.10
N TYR A 414 4.68 -15.08 -19.04
CA TYR A 414 3.57 -14.11 -18.92
C TYR A 414 2.61 -14.16 -20.11
N PHE A 415 3.14 -14.28 -21.32
CA PHE A 415 2.31 -14.41 -22.52
C PHE A 415 1.43 -15.66 -22.49
N LEU A 416 1.99 -16.81 -22.09
CA LEU A 416 1.22 -18.04 -21.94
C LEU A 416 0.16 -17.93 -20.84
N ALA A 417 0.48 -17.29 -19.71
CA ALA A 417 -0.51 -17.05 -18.65
C ALA A 417 -1.70 -16.22 -19.16
N ILE A 418 -1.45 -15.20 -19.98
CA ILE A 418 -2.51 -14.40 -20.61
C ILE A 418 -3.36 -15.26 -21.56
N ILE A 419 -2.75 -16.10 -22.40
CA ILE A 419 -3.48 -17.02 -23.29
C ILE A 419 -4.38 -17.96 -22.47
N ILE A 420 -3.85 -18.54 -21.40
CA ILE A 420 -4.60 -19.42 -20.51
C ILE A 420 -5.82 -18.71 -19.93
N LEU A 421 -5.65 -17.47 -19.47
CA LEU A 421 -6.74 -16.67 -18.92
C LEU A 421 -7.82 -16.36 -19.98
N ILE A 422 -7.41 -15.93 -21.17
CA ILE A 422 -8.32 -15.65 -22.29
C ILE A 422 -9.09 -16.92 -22.70
N ALA A 423 -8.39 -18.05 -22.85
CA ALA A 423 -9.02 -19.32 -23.19
C ALA A 423 -10.00 -19.77 -22.11
N THR A 424 -9.64 -19.62 -20.82
CA THR A 424 -10.52 -19.94 -19.69
C THR A 424 -11.78 -19.09 -19.72
N TYR A 425 -11.67 -17.81 -20.08
CA TYR A 425 -12.81 -16.89 -20.18
C TYR A 425 -13.79 -17.33 -21.27
N PHE A 426 -13.29 -17.54 -22.49
CA PHE A 426 -14.13 -17.97 -23.62
C PHE A 426 -14.77 -19.34 -23.42
N ILE A 427 -14.07 -20.27 -22.76
CA ILE A 427 -14.63 -21.59 -22.43
C ILE A 427 -15.79 -21.42 -21.45
N LEU A 428 -15.61 -20.65 -20.37
CA LEU A 428 -16.65 -20.48 -19.36
C LEU A 428 -17.83 -19.63 -19.84
N GLU A 429 -17.61 -18.64 -20.69
CA GLU A 429 -18.67 -17.83 -21.28
C GLU A 429 -19.62 -18.66 -22.17
N ASN A 430 -19.09 -19.68 -22.85
CA ASN A 430 -19.88 -20.56 -23.72
C ASN A 430 -20.56 -21.72 -22.98
N ILE A 431 -20.27 -21.94 -21.70
CA ILE A 431 -20.89 -22.99 -20.89
C ILE A 431 -21.98 -22.35 -20.04
N SER A 432 -23.25 -22.54 -20.43
CA SER A 432 -24.40 -22.14 -19.61
C SER A 432 -24.53 -23.08 -18.40
N ILE A 433 -23.80 -22.80 -17.32
CA ILE A 433 -23.91 -23.56 -16.06
C ILE A 433 -25.20 -23.12 -15.35
N THR A 434 -26.26 -23.89 -15.55
CA THR A 434 -27.59 -23.66 -14.94
C THR A 434 -27.47 -23.56 -13.42
N GLY A 435 -27.93 -22.44 -12.83
CA GLY A 435 -28.02 -22.23 -11.37
C GLY A 435 -26.87 -21.47 -10.70
N LEU A 436 -25.81 -21.11 -11.43
CA LEU A 436 -24.59 -20.47 -10.87
C LEU A 436 -24.32 -19.04 -11.37
N GLU A 437 -25.25 -18.44 -12.11
CA GLU A 437 -25.11 -17.11 -12.75
C GLU A 437 -24.74 -15.97 -11.78
N LYS A 438 -25.05 -16.13 -10.49
CA LYS A 438 -24.83 -15.11 -9.46
C LYS A 438 -23.34 -14.87 -9.12
N TRP A 439 -22.45 -15.83 -9.41
CA TRP A 439 -21.04 -15.79 -8.97
C TRP A 439 -20.02 -16.04 -10.08
N ASN A 440 -20.34 -15.66 -11.32
CA ASN A 440 -19.51 -15.93 -12.50
C ASN A 440 -18.03 -15.51 -12.35
N ALA A 441 -17.76 -14.39 -11.67
CA ALA A 441 -16.39 -13.93 -11.44
C ALA A 441 -15.57 -14.86 -10.51
N LEU A 442 -16.20 -15.44 -9.49
CA LEU A 442 -15.52 -16.39 -8.58
C LEU A 442 -15.27 -17.72 -9.28
N ILE A 443 -16.23 -18.18 -10.08
CA ILE A 443 -16.10 -19.42 -10.87
C ILE A 443 -14.96 -19.25 -11.87
N TYR A 444 -14.93 -18.14 -12.61
CA TYR A 444 -13.81 -17.82 -13.49
C TYR A 444 -12.46 -17.83 -12.76
N ALA A 445 -12.36 -17.13 -11.62
CA ALA A 445 -11.13 -17.09 -10.85
C ALA A 445 -10.70 -18.48 -10.35
N SER A 446 -11.65 -19.31 -9.92
CA SER A 446 -11.37 -20.67 -9.44
C SER A 446 -10.77 -21.55 -10.54
N VAL A 447 -11.38 -21.58 -11.72
CA VAL A 447 -10.90 -22.36 -12.87
C VAL A 447 -9.57 -21.79 -13.36
N ALA A 448 -9.44 -20.47 -13.45
CA ALA A 448 -8.20 -19.82 -13.84
C ALA A 448 -7.03 -20.18 -12.90
N LEU A 449 -7.25 -20.16 -11.58
CA LEU A 449 -6.25 -20.57 -10.58
C LEU A 449 -5.85 -22.04 -10.74
N ILE A 450 -6.82 -22.94 -10.94
CA ILE A 450 -6.56 -24.37 -11.15
C ILE A 450 -5.73 -24.58 -12.41
N VAL A 451 -6.12 -24.00 -13.55
CA VAL A 451 -5.41 -24.17 -14.83
C VAL A 451 -4.02 -23.53 -14.78
N LEU A 452 -3.87 -22.34 -14.20
CA LEU A 452 -2.56 -21.70 -14.01
C LEU A 452 -1.67 -22.52 -13.06
N GLY A 453 -2.22 -23.11 -12.00
CA GLY A 453 -1.51 -23.98 -11.08
C GLY A 453 -0.98 -25.24 -11.77
N ILE A 454 -1.82 -25.92 -12.56
CA ILE A 454 -1.42 -27.09 -13.36
C ILE A 454 -0.33 -26.70 -14.37
N ALA A 455 -0.53 -25.61 -15.13
CA ALA A 455 0.45 -25.12 -16.08
C ALA A 455 1.79 -24.80 -15.41
N MET A 456 1.77 -24.29 -14.18
CA MET A 456 2.98 -24.00 -13.42
C MET A 456 3.75 -25.29 -13.07
N MET A 457 3.05 -26.35 -12.67
CA MET A 457 3.66 -27.65 -12.37
C MET A 457 4.34 -28.26 -13.60
N ILE A 458 3.75 -28.07 -14.78
CA ILE A 458 4.28 -28.62 -16.05
C ILE A 458 5.52 -27.84 -16.53
N ILE A 459 5.47 -26.51 -16.46
CA ILE A 459 6.52 -25.65 -17.05
C ILE A 459 7.72 -25.50 -16.14
N LYS A 460 7.50 -25.46 -14.83
CA LYS A 460 8.57 -25.36 -13.85
C LYS A 460 8.86 -26.74 -13.27
N ARG A 461 9.82 -27.42 -13.90
CA ARG A 461 10.31 -28.77 -13.60
C ARG A 461 11.18 -28.84 -12.33
N ASN A 462 10.76 -28.12 -11.29
CA ASN A 462 11.43 -28.11 -10.01
C ASN A 462 10.40 -28.41 -8.91
N VAL A 463 10.79 -29.26 -7.97
CA VAL A 463 9.90 -29.73 -6.90
C VAL A 463 9.27 -28.55 -6.12
N PHE A 464 10.01 -27.48 -5.83
CA PHE A 464 9.43 -26.32 -5.14
C PHE A 464 8.37 -25.57 -5.95
N SER A 465 8.56 -25.48 -7.27
CA SER A 465 7.56 -24.85 -8.14
C SER A 465 6.33 -25.74 -8.31
N GLN A 466 6.51 -27.07 -8.29
CA GLN A 466 5.40 -28.02 -8.29
C GLN A 466 4.60 -27.96 -6.99
N ILE A 467 5.26 -27.87 -5.83
CA ILE A 467 4.61 -27.64 -4.52
C ILE A 467 3.77 -26.37 -4.56
N VAL A 468 4.34 -25.25 -5.03
CA VAL A 468 3.60 -23.99 -5.14
C VAL A 468 2.45 -24.10 -6.14
N GLY A 469 2.65 -24.80 -7.26
CA GLY A 469 1.58 -25.08 -8.23
C GLY A 469 0.40 -25.85 -7.60
N LEU A 470 0.68 -26.89 -6.82
CA LEU A 470 -0.34 -27.64 -6.07
C LEU A 470 -1.10 -26.75 -5.08
N LEU A 471 -0.37 -25.94 -4.31
CA LEU A 471 -0.96 -25.00 -3.36
C LEU A 471 -1.84 -23.93 -4.04
N VAL A 472 -1.48 -23.51 -5.26
CA VAL A 472 -2.30 -22.61 -6.10
C VAL A 472 -3.58 -23.33 -6.57
N ILE A 473 -3.50 -24.61 -6.95
CA ILE A 473 -4.67 -25.43 -7.30
C ILE A 473 -5.62 -25.52 -6.10
N GLU A 474 -5.11 -25.79 -4.90
CA GLU A 474 -5.93 -25.80 -3.68
C GLU A 474 -6.61 -24.45 -3.43
N ASN A 475 -5.93 -23.32 -3.69
CA ASN A 475 -6.56 -22.01 -3.59
C ASN A 475 -7.70 -21.86 -4.61
N GLY A 476 -7.51 -22.34 -5.84
CA GLY A 476 -8.57 -22.38 -6.86
C GLY A 476 -9.77 -23.22 -6.43
N ILE A 477 -9.53 -24.41 -5.87
CA ILE A 477 -10.59 -25.28 -5.31
C ILE A 477 -11.32 -24.56 -4.16
N ALA A 478 -10.59 -23.88 -3.28
CA ALA A 478 -11.20 -23.13 -2.19
C ALA A 478 -12.11 -22.00 -2.70
N VAL A 479 -11.71 -21.26 -3.74
CA VAL A 479 -12.58 -20.26 -4.38
C VAL A 479 -13.82 -20.92 -4.99
N PHE A 480 -13.67 -22.07 -5.66
CA PHE A 480 -14.79 -22.80 -6.26
C PHE A 480 -15.83 -23.22 -5.22
N VAL A 481 -15.37 -23.70 -4.07
CA VAL A 481 -16.23 -24.10 -2.97
C VAL A 481 -16.94 -22.88 -2.36
N LEU A 482 -16.24 -21.77 -2.15
CA LEU A 482 -16.85 -20.53 -1.68
C LEU A 482 -17.89 -19.99 -2.68
N ALA A 483 -17.67 -20.17 -3.99
CA ALA A 483 -18.60 -19.74 -5.02
C ALA A 483 -19.88 -20.59 -5.11
N THR A 484 -19.81 -21.87 -4.75
CA THR A 484 -20.90 -22.84 -4.90
C THR A 484 -21.71 -23.02 -3.62
N ILE A 485 -21.04 -23.20 -2.48
CA ILE A 485 -21.67 -23.50 -1.18
C ILE A 485 -21.85 -22.22 -0.33
N GLY A 486 -21.08 -21.17 -0.59
CA GLY A 486 -21.17 -19.89 0.13
C GLY A 486 -20.41 -19.87 1.46
N SER A 487 -20.44 -20.98 2.22
CA SER A 487 -19.61 -21.18 3.41
C SER A 487 -19.22 -22.65 3.58
N LEU A 488 -18.13 -22.92 4.31
CA LEU A 488 -17.71 -24.28 4.62
C LEU A 488 -17.97 -24.60 6.10
N PRO A 489 -18.40 -25.83 6.42
CA PRO A 489 -18.34 -26.32 7.79
C PRO A 489 -16.90 -26.30 8.31
N ILE A 490 -16.72 -25.87 9.55
CA ILE A 490 -15.41 -25.72 10.22
C ILE A 490 -14.53 -26.98 10.09
N VAL A 491 -15.14 -28.18 10.18
CA VAL A 491 -14.43 -29.46 10.09
C VAL A 491 -13.75 -29.63 8.72
N ILE A 492 -14.43 -29.22 7.64
CA ILE A 492 -13.88 -29.31 6.28
C ILE A 492 -12.76 -28.29 6.10
N GLU A 493 -12.90 -27.08 6.64
CA GLU A 493 -11.86 -26.05 6.59
C GLU A 493 -10.57 -26.54 7.27
N PHE A 494 -10.67 -27.05 8.50
CA PHE A 494 -9.51 -27.58 9.22
C PHE A 494 -8.83 -28.73 8.49
N GLY A 495 -9.60 -29.65 7.92
CA GLY A 495 -9.06 -30.76 7.12
C GLY A 495 -8.26 -30.27 5.92
N VAL A 496 -8.81 -29.36 5.14
CA VAL A 496 -8.15 -28.80 3.94
C VAL A 496 -6.87 -28.03 4.32
N PHE A 497 -6.92 -27.20 5.36
CA PHE A 497 -5.74 -26.44 5.81
C PHE A 497 -4.64 -27.34 6.39
N ALA A 498 -5.01 -28.36 7.18
CA ALA A 498 -4.05 -29.31 7.73
C ALA A 498 -3.34 -30.11 6.64
N VAL A 499 -4.08 -30.57 5.62
CA VAL A 499 -3.51 -31.27 4.47
C VAL A 499 -2.56 -30.36 3.70
N ALA A 500 -2.92 -29.09 3.48
CA ALA A 500 -2.06 -28.14 2.77
C ALA A 500 -0.70 -27.93 3.49
N VAL A 501 -0.74 -27.72 4.81
CA VAL A 501 0.47 -27.53 5.62
C VAL A 501 1.29 -28.81 5.71
N ALA A 502 0.66 -29.96 5.93
CA ALA A 502 1.33 -31.26 5.97
C ALA A 502 2.02 -31.57 4.63
N THR A 503 1.33 -31.33 3.52
CA THR A 503 1.85 -31.52 2.17
C THR A 503 3.05 -30.60 1.91
N ALA A 504 2.93 -29.31 2.25
CA ALA A 504 4.04 -28.37 2.12
C ALA A 504 5.24 -28.77 2.99
N TYR A 505 5.00 -29.24 4.22
CA TYR A 505 6.05 -29.69 5.14
C TYR A 505 6.76 -30.95 4.64
N ILE A 506 6.00 -32.01 4.33
CA ILE A 506 6.53 -33.30 3.87
C ILE A 506 7.29 -33.11 2.56
N LEU A 507 6.69 -32.44 1.57
CA LEU A 507 7.35 -32.21 0.28
C LEU A 507 8.59 -31.34 0.42
N SER A 508 8.60 -30.37 1.33
CA SER A 508 9.80 -29.55 1.59
C SER A 508 10.94 -30.38 2.20
N ILE A 509 10.63 -31.30 3.13
CA ILE A 509 11.64 -32.22 3.70
C ILE A 509 12.17 -33.17 2.63
N LEU A 510 11.27 -33.82 1.87
CA LEU A 510 11.66 -34.75 0.82
C LEU A 510 12.49 -34.05 -0.25
N SER A 511 12.12 -32.84 -0.65
CA SER A 511 12.90 -32.04 -1.61
C SER A 511 14.30 -31.72 -1.08
N ALA A 512 14.41 -31.40 0.21
CA ALA A 512 15.70 -31.15 0.83
C ALA A 512 16.55 -32.41 0.85
N GLN A 513 15.99 -33.55 1.26
CA GLN A 513 16.67 -34.86 1.29
C GLN A 513 17.13 -35.31 -0.11
N ILE A 514 16.25 -35.22 -1.11
CA ILE A 514 16.57 -35.54 -2.51
C ILE A 514 17.74 -34.67 -3.00
N GLY A 515 17.70 -33.37 -2.70
CA GLY A 515 18.81 -32.46 -3.02
C GLY A 515 20.11 -32.79 -2.28
N GLU A 516 20.06 -33.38 -1.08
CA GLU A 516 21.26 -33.86 -0.39
C GLU A 516 21.84 -35.13 -1.01
N LEU A 517 20.98 -36.06 -1.41
CA LEU A 517 21.36 -37.36 -1.95
C LEU A 517 21.86 -37.27 -3.39
N TYR A 518 21.20 -36.49 -4.24
CA TYR A 518 21.42 -36.48 -5.69
C TYR A 518 22.02 -35.19 -6.24
N GLY A 519 22.19 -34.16 -5.40
CA GLY A 519 22.83 -32.89 -5.78
C GLY A 519 22.00 -31.99 -6.72
N SER A 520 20.88 -32.48 -7.28
CA SER A 520 19.92 -31.73 -8.08
C SER A 520 18.50 -31.82 -7.51
N ILE A 521 17.71 -30.77 -7.76
CA ILE A 521 16.26 -30.69 -7.43
C ILE A 521 15.43 -30.63 -8.73
N ASP A 522 16.08 -30.73 -9.89
CA ASP A 522 15.37 -30.80 -11.16
C ASP A 522 14.82 -32.20 -11.37
N THR A 523 13.53 -32.25 -11.70
CA THR A 523 12.83 -33.52 -11.85
C THR A 523 13.28 -34.32 -13.06
N GLU A 524 13.95 -33.68 -14.02
CA GLU A 524 14.49 -34.31 -15.22
C GLU A 524 15.80 -35.05 -14.92
N ASP A 525 16.71 -34.41 -14.19
CA ASP A 525 17.93 -35.05 -13.68
C ASP A 525 17.60 -36.29 -12.82
N LEU A 526 16.53 -36.22 -12.03
CA LEU A 526 16.06 -37.35 -11.22
C LEU A 526 15.52 -38.53 -12.04
N CYS A 527 15.05 -38.28 -13.27
CA CYS A 527 14.63 -39.34 -14.20
C CYS A 527 15.80 -39.98 -14.95
N GLU A 528 16.95 -39.31 -15.02
CA GLU A 528 18.16 -39.80 -15.72
C GLU A 528 19.13 -40.58 -14.80
N LEU A 529 18.82 -40.71 -13.51
CA LEU A 529 19.59 -41.52 -12.57
C LEU A 529 19.41 -43.02 -12.88
N THR A 530 20.33 -43.57 -13.66
CA THR A 530 20.56 -45.03 -13.71
C THR A 530 21.37 -45.46 -12.48
N GLU A 531 20.96 -46.56 -11.84
CA GLU A 531 21.55 -47.14 -10.61
C GLU A 531 23.09 -47.14 -10.54
#